data_AF-A0A2I0AXI6-F1
#
_entry.id   AF-A0A2I0AXI6-F1
#
_cell.length_a   1.000
_cell.length_b   1.000
_cell.length_c   1.000
_cell.angle_alpha   90.00
_cell.angle_beta   90.00
_cell.angle_gamma   90.00
#
_symmetry.space_group_name_H-M   'P 1'
#
loop_
_entity.id
_entity.type
_entity.pdbx_description
1 polymer ?
#
loop_
_entity_poly.entity_id
_entity_poly.type
_entity_poly.pdbx_seq_one_letter_code
_entity_poly.pdbx_strand_id
1 'polypeptide(L)'
;MVFLAPLTTFYRIYKKKCTEGFQSLPYVVALFSATLWLFYAFIKKNELLLVIINSIGCIIESFYIAIYLAYAQNKARIYTAKLILFLNMGVFSVIVLTILLLIEQSHRARVLGWICVGFAVSVFVAPLSIMKLVIKTRSVEFMPFYLSFFLTISAIAWFFYGLLVKDLYVMVSSTTILRHTYEFKLCRLSVRSVKNARHIKNENDM
;
A
#
# COMPACT_ATOMS: atom_id res chain seq x y z
N MET A 1 -6.41 7.20 9.06
CA MET A 1 -5.88 8.28 8.19
C MET A 1 -5.36 7.76 6.85
N VAL A 2 -4.44 6.78 6.79
CA VAL A 2 -3.90 6.29 5.50
C VAL A 2 -4.99 5.74 4.56
N PHE A 3 -5.91 4.92 5.08
CA PHE A 3 -7.08 4.43 4.33
C PHE A 3 -8.06 5.52 3.86
N LEU A 4 -8.02 6.72 4.47
CA LEU A 4 -8.89 7.84 4.08
C LEU A 4 -8.21 8.80 3.09
N ALA A 5 -6.93 8.61 2.79
CA ALA A 5 -6.21 9.44 1.83
C ALA A 5 -6.88 9.52 0.44
N PRO A 6 -7.51 8.44 -0.09
CA PRO A 6 -8.21 8.49 -1.38
C PRO A 6 -9.60 9.14 -1.34
N LEU A 7 -10.11 9.55 -0.18
CA LEU A 7 -11.49 10.01 -0.03
C LEU A 7 -11.82 11.19 -0.96
N THR A 8 -10.90 12.14 -1.11
CA THR A 8 -11.06 13.30 -2.01
C THR A 8 -11.16 12.87 -3.48
N THR A 9 -10.35 11.88 -3.88
CA THR A 9 -10.39 11.28 -5.22
C THR A 9 -11.73 10.59 -5.47
N PHE A 10 -12.22 9.77 -4.52
CA PHE A 10 -13.49 9.07 -4.69
C PHE A 10 -14.71 9.98 -4.63
N TYR A 11 -14.65 11.04 -3.82
CA TYR A 11 -15.67 12.08 -3.85
C TYR A 11 -15.76 12.75 -5.24
N ARG A 12 -14.61 13.02 -5.88
CA ARG A 12 -14.55 13.53 -7.25
C ARG A 12 -15.15 12.54 -8.25
N ILE A 13 -14.80 11.25 -8.16
CA ILE A 13 -15.38 10.18 -9.00
C ILE A 13 -16.91 10.13 -8.84
N TYR A 14 -17.39 10.18 -7.61
CA TYR A 14 -18.83 10.16 -7.32
C TYR A 14 -19.55 11.38 -7.91
N LYS A 15 -18.96 12.58 -7.80
CA LYS A 15 -19.55 13.83 -8.33
C LYS A 15 -19.52 13.87 -9.85
N LYS A 16 -18.44 13.41 -10.47
CA LYS A 16 -18.25 13.42 -11.93
C LYS A 16 -18.82 12.20 -12.65
N LYS A 17 -19.22 11.16 -11.91
CA LYS A 17 -19.76 9.89 -12.44
C LYS A 17 -18.81 9.21 -13.44
N CYS A 18 -17.51 9.44 -13.29
CA CYS A 18 -16.45 8.95 -14.17
C CYS A 18 -15.16 8.80 -13.36
N THR A 19 -14.34 7.80 -13.68
CA THR A 19 -13.07 7.55 -12.97
C THR A 19 -11.93 8.46 -13.42
N GLU A 20 -12.11 9.35 -14.40
CA GLU A 20 -11.13 10.38 -14.83
C GLU A 20 -9.69 9.87 -15.02
N GLY A 21 -9.52 8.60 -15.41
CA GLY A 21 -8.20 7.97 -15.59
C GLY A 21 -7.51 7.47 -14.32
N PHE A 22 -8.12 7.66 -13.14
CA PHE A 22 -7.66 7.05 -11.89
C PHE A 22 -7.64 5.52 -12.02
N GLN A 23 -6.64 4.89 -11.39
CA GLN A 23 -6.44 3.44 -11.45
C GLN A 23 -7.06 2.76 -10.23
N SER A 24 -7.63 1.57 -10.41
CA SER A 24 -8.17 0.75 -9.32
C SER A 24 -7.12 -0.14 -8.62
N LEU A 25 -5.97 -0.37 -9.28
CA LEU A 25 -4.91 -1.26 -8.81
C LEU A 25 -4.50 -1.03 -7.34
N PRO A 26 -4.29 0.22 -6.86
CA PRO A 26 -3.90 0.45 -5.47
C PRO A 26 -4.91 -0.09 -4.45
N TYR A 27 -6.21 0.04 -4.74
CA TYR A 27 -7.28 -0.39 -3.83
C TYR A 27 -7.45 -1.91 -3.82
N VAL A 28 -7.33 -2.55 -4.98
CA VAL A 28 -7.40 -4.02 -5.10
C VAL A 28 -6.20 -4.69 -4.42
N VAL A 29 -5.00 -4.09 -4.55
CA VAL A 29 -3.78 -4.52 -3.87
C VAL A 29 -3.86 -4.30 -2.36
N ALA A 30 -4.40 -3.16 -1.92
CA ALA A 30 -4.61 -2.87 -0.50
C ALA A 30 -5.61 -3.85 0.14
N LEU A 31 -6.72 -4.15 -0.54
CA LEU A 31 -7.69 -5.14 -0.10
C LEU A 31 -7.03 -6.53 0.07
N PHE A 32 -6.25 -6.96 -0.93
CA PHE A 32 -5.54 -8.25 -0.87
C PHE A 32 -4.50 -8.28 0.26
N SER A 33 -3.79 -7.17 0.49
CA SER A 33 -2.87 -7.06 1.63
C SER A 33 -3.62 -7.22 2.96
N ALA A 34 -4.78 -6.57 3.10
CA ALA A 34 -5.56 -6.60 4.33
C ALA A 34 -6.14 -8.00 4.60
N THR A 35 -6.61 -8.70 3.56
CA THR A 35 -7.09 -10.09 3.71
C THR A 35 -5.97 -11.06 4.06
N LEU A 36 -4.75 -10.89 3.51
CA LEU A 36 -3.58 -11.67 3.92
C LEU A 36 -3.22 -11.47 5.39
N TRP A 37 -3.16 -10.21 5.85
CA TRP A 37 -2.86 -9.91 7.25
C TRP A 37 -3.95 -10.40 8.21
N LEU A 38 -5.23 -10.37 7.80
CA LEU A 38 -6.31 -11.00 8.55
C LEU A 38 -6.10 -12.49 8.67
N PHE A 39 -5.80 -13.17 7.55
CA PHE A 39 -5.56 -14.61 7.58
C PHE A 39 -4.37 -14.96 8.47
N TYR A 40 -3.31 -14.17 8.42
CA TYR A 40 -2.16 -14.29 9.32
C TYR A 40 -2.56 -14.17 10.79
N ALA A 41 -3.34 -13.14 11.14
CA ALA A 41 -3.81 -12.91 12.50
C ALA A 41 -4.68 -14.07 13.03
N PHE A 42 -5.55 -14.62 12.18
CA PHE A 42 -6.38 -15.78 12.54
C PHE A 42 -5.56 -17.05 12.77
N ILE A 43 -4.52 -17.29 11.96
CA ILE A 43 -3.64 -18.45 12.13
C ILE A 43 -2.77 -18.33 13.38
N LYS A 44 -2.21 -17.13 13.65
CA LYS A 44 -1.33 -16.90 14.80
C LYS A 44 -2.07 -16.91 16.16
N LYS A 45 -3.36 -16.56 16.17
CA LYS A 45 -4.22 -16.38 17.35
C LYS A 45 -3.77 -15.20 18.23
N ASN A 46 -4.73 -14.59 18.94
CA ASN A 46 -4.52 -13.46 19.89
C ASN A 46 -3.95 -12.15 19.30
N GLU A 47 -4.06 -11.93 17.98
CA GLU A 47 -3.63 -10.71 17.29
C GLU A 47 -4.79 -9.71 17.09
N LEU A 48 -5.48 -9.32 18.16
CA LEU A 48 -6.73 -8.55 18.08
C LEU A 48 -6.56 -7.20 17.34
N LEU A 49 -5.46 -6.49 17.57
CA LEU A 49 -5.19 -5.21 16.91
C LEU A 49 -5.07 -5.39 15.39
N LEU A 50 -4.36 -6.44 14.97
CA LEU A 50 -4.18 -6.80 13.56
C LEU A 50 -5.51 -7.17 12.90
N VAL A 51 -6.38 -7.87 13.63
CA VAL A 51 -7.74 -8.19 13.16
C VAL A 51 -8.55 -6.91 12.96
N ILE A 52 -8.67 -6.06 13.99
CA ILE A 52 -9.52 -4.86 13.94
C ILE A 52 -9.11 -3.94 12.79
N ILE A 53 -7.83 -3.62 12.67
CA ILE A 53 -7.36 -2.64 11.69
C ILE A 53 -7.51 -3.14 10.24
N ASN A 54 -7.24 -4.43 9.99
CA ASN A 54 -7.34 -4.99 8.64
C ASN A 54 -8.80 -5.28 8.27
N SER A 55 -9.67 -5.60 9.24
CA SER A 55 -11.11 -5.68 8.99
C SER A 55 -11.68 -4.33 8.57
N ILE A 56 -11.31 -3.23 9.26
CA ILE A 56 -11.69 -1.87 8.86
C ILE A 56 -11.12 -1.55 7.48
N GLY A 57 -9.85 -1.89 7.23
CA GLY A 57 -9.20 -1.73 5.92
C GLY A 57 -9.98 -2.44 4.81
N CYS A 58 -10.35 -3.70 5.00
CA CYS A 58 -11.15 -4.46 4.04
C CYS A 58 -12.49 -3.79 3.72
N ILE A 59 -13.19 -3.26 4.74
CA ILE A 59 -14.47 -2.56 4.54
C ILE A 59 -14.26 -1.29 3.69
N ILE A 60 -13.27 -0.46 4.05
CA ILE A 60 -12.99 0.80 3.36
C ILE A 60 -12.54 0.53 1.90
N GLU A 61 -11.62 -0.40 1.68
CA GLU A 61 -11.13 -0.71 0.33
C GLU A 61 -12.21 -1.35 -0.54
N SER A 62 -13.06 -2.20 0.03
CA SER A 62 -14.22 -2.76 -0.67
C SER A 62 -15.21 -1.67 -1.09
N PHE A 63 -15.44 -0.68 -0.23
CA PHE A 63 -16.29 0.46 -0.55
C PHE A 63 -15.71 1.31 -1.70
N TYR A 64 -14.41 1.60 -1.68
CA TYR A 64 -13.74 2.29 -2.78
C TYR A 64 -13.81 1.50 -4.09
N ILE A 65 -13.56 0.20 -4.05
CA ILE A 65 -13.67 -0.66 -5.23
C ILE A 65 -15.10 -0.68 -5.78
N ALA A 66 -16.11 -0.73 -4.90
CA ALA A 66 -17.51 -0.71 -5.31
C ALA A 66 -17.87 0.60 -6.05
N ILE A 67 -17.46 1.75 -5.50
CA ILE A 67 -17.64 3.06 -6.17
C ILE A 67 -16.88 3.08 -7.50
N TYR A 68 -15.65 2.59 -7.53
CA TYR A 68 -14.86 2.55 -8.77
C TYR A 68 -15.58 1.73 -9.84
N LEU A 69 -16.04 0.53 -9.52
CA LEU A 69 -16.75 -0.35 -10.45
C LEU A 69 -18.06 0.28 -10.94
N ALA A 70 -18.80 0.99 -10.08
CA ALA A 70 -20.04 1.66 -10.45
C ALA A 70 -19.82 2.75 -11.52
N TYR A 71 -18.74 3.53 -11.43
CA TYR A 71 -18.49 4.68 -12.29
C TYR A 71 -17.39 4.49 -13.34
N ALA A 72 -16.68 3.36 -13.34
CA ALA A 72 -15.67 3.05 -14.34
C ALA A 72 -16.28 2.75 -15.71
N GLN A 73 -15.58 3.18 -16.76
CA GLN A 73 -15.86 2.76 -18.15
C GLN A 73 -15.63 1.25 -18.33
N ASN A 74 -16.30 0.64 -19.32
CA ASN A 74 -16.30 -0.82 -19.54
C ASN A 74 -14.90 -1.46 -19.52
N LYS A 75 -13.91 -0.87 -20.22
CA LYS A 75 -12.54 -1.40 -20.23
C LYS A 75 -11.91 -1.42 -18.83
N ALA A 76 -11.98 -0.31 -18.11
CA ALA A 76 -11.42 -0.18 -16.75
C ALA A 76 -12.21 -1.02 -15.72
N ARG A 77 -13.52 -1.15 -15.88
CA ARG A 77 -14.40 -1.97 -15.05
C ARG A 77 -14.07 -3.46 -15.21
N ILE A 78 -13.97 -3.95 -16.45
CA ILE A 78 -13.58 -5.34 -16.76
C ILE A 78 -12.17 -5.63 -16.24
N TYR A 79 -11.22 -4.72 -16.45
CA TYR A 79 -9.87 -4.85 -15.90
C TYR A 79 -9.89 -5.00 -14.37
N THR A 80 -10.65 -4.15 -13.69
CA THR A 80 -10.77 -4.17 -12.22
C THR A 80 -11.42 -5.47 -11.74
N ALA A 81 -12.49 -5.92 -12.38
CA ALA A 81 -13.16 -7.18 -12.05
C ALA A 81 -12.22 -8.38 -12.24
N LYS A 82 -11.47 -8.43 -13.35
CA LYS A 82 -10.44 -9.46 -13.58
C LYS A 82 -9.35 -9.43 -12.51
N LEU A 83 -8.91 -8.23 -12.11
CA LEU A 83 -7.88 -8.09 -11.09
C LEU A 83 -8.35 -8.57 -9.71
N ILE A 84 -9.59 -8.27 -9.33
CA ILE A 84 -10.21 -8.77 -8.08
C ILE A 84 -10.33 -10.29 -8.14
N LEU A 85 -10.88 -10.83 -9.23
CA LEU A 85 -11.03 -12.27 -9.40
C LEU A 85 -9.68 -12.99 -9.34
N PHE A 86 -8.66 -12.43 -10.00
CA PHE A 86 -7.33 -13.02 -10.00
C PHE A 86 -6.65 -12.94 -8.63
N LEU A 87 -6.51 -11.74 -8.05
CA LEU A 87 -5.77 -11.56 -6.78
C LEU A 87 -6.57 -12.01 -5.56
N ASN A 88 -7.76 -11.43 -5.34
CA ASN A 88 -8.52 -11.58 -4.09
C ASN A 88 -9.29 -12.89 -4.01
N MET A 89 -9.65 -13.49 -5.15
CA MET A 89 -10.31 -14.79 -5.17
C MET A 89 -9.32 -15.90 -5.55
N GLY A 90 -8.65 -15.79 -6.70
CA GLY A 90 -7.75 -16.82 -7.20
C GLY A 90 -6.51 -17.05 -6.34
N VAL A 91 -5.59 -16.08 -6.34
CA VAL A 91 -4.31 -16.18 -5.60
C VAL A 91 -4.56 -16.37 -4.11
N PHE A 92 -5.50 -15.62 -3.52
CA PHE A 92 -5.84 -15.77 -2.11
C PHE A 92 -6.34 -17.18 -1.78
N SER A 93 -7.25 -17.74 -2.58
CA SER A 93 -7.76 -19.11 -2.34
C SER A 93 -6.65 -20.14 -2.46
N VAL A 94 -5.74 -20.01 -3.43
CA VAL A 94 -4.58 -20.89 -3.55
C VAL A 94 -3.72 -20.82 -2.28
N ILE A 95 -3.42 -19.62 -1.78
CA ILE A 95 -2.65 -19.44 -0.53
C ILE A 95 -3.38 -20.12 0.63
N VAL A 96 -4.68 -19.88 0.80
CA VAL A 96 -5.48 -20.48 1.88
C VAL A 96 -5.46 -22.00 1.80
N LEU A 97 -5.73 -22.58 0.62
CA LEU A 97 -5.74 -24.03 0.41
C LEU A 97 -4.37 -24.64 0.66
N THR A 98 -3.29 -24.04 0.16
CA THR A 98 -1.92 -24.50 0.41
C THR A 98 -1.61 -24.48 1.91
N ILE A 99 -1.91 -23.38 2.60
CA ILE A 99 -1.62 -23.25 4.05
C ILE A 99 -2.44 -24.25 4.87
N LEU A 100 -3.73 -24.43 4.56
CA LEU A 100 -4.62 -25.28 5.35
C LEU A 100 -4.51 -26.78 5.03
N LEU A 101 -4.16 -27.16 3.80
CA LEU A 101 -4.12 -28.56 3.38
C LEU A 101 -2.70 -29.13 3.32
N LEU A 102 -1.71 -28.32 2.93
CA LEU A 102 -0.34 -28.81 2.65
C LEU A 102 0.67 -28.44 3.74
N ILE A 103 0.39 -27.40 4.54
CA ILE A 103 1.31 -26.95 5.60
C ILE A 103 0.85 -27.43 6.97
N GLU A 104 1.78 -28.05 7.69
CA GLU A 104 1.59 -28.48 9.07
C GLU A 104 1.25 -27.31 10.00
N GLN A 105 0.35 -27.52 10.97
CA GLN A 105 -0.18 -26.45 11.83
C GLN A 105 0.90 -25.61 12.51
N SER A 106 1.97 -26.25 12.99
CA SER A 106 3.12 -25.60 13.64
C SER A 106 3.87 -24.62 12.72
N HIS A 107 3.80 -24.82 11.41
CA HIS A 107 4.53 -24.05 10.40
C HIS A 107 3.67 -23.01 9.67
N ARG A 108 2.34 -23.07 9.77
CA ARG A 108 1.42 -22.19 9.02
C ARG A 108 1.68 -20.71 9.24
N ALA A 109 1.81 -20.29 10.51
CA ALA A 109 2.06 -18.89 10.86
C ALA A 109 3.39 -18.39 10.27
N ARG A 110 4.43 -19.24 10.24
CA ARG A 110 5.74 -18.89 9.69
C ARG A 110 5.69 -18.68 8.19
N VAL A 111 5.12 -19.64 7.45
CA VAL A 111 5.02 -19.54 5.98
C VAL A 111 4.15 -18.34 5.59
N LEU A 112 3.00 -18.18 6.23
CA LEU A 112 2.08 -17.09 5.93
C LEU A 112 2.66 -15.72 6.30
N GLY A 113 3.41 -15.62 7.40
CA GLY A 113 4.11 -14.40 7.78
C GLY A 113 5.13 -13.96 6.73
N TRP A 114 5.90 -14.89 6.16
CA TRP A 114 6.83 -14.58 5.07
C TRP A 114 6.12 -14.17 3.77
N ILE A 115 4.97 -14.77 3.47
CA ILE A 115 4.12 -14.34 2.35
C ILE A 115 3.65 -12.90 2.56
N CYS A 116 3.19 -12.55 3.77
CA CYS A 116 2.76 -11.19 4.11
C CYS A 116 3.91 -10.18 3.97
N VAL A 117 5.10 -10.52 4.44
CA VAL A 117 6.31 -9.67 4.31
C VAL A 117 6.67 -9.49 2.83
N GLY A 118 6.74 -10.57 2.05
CA GLY A 118 7.06 -10.51 0.62
C GLY A 118 6.07 -9.65 -0.15
N PHE A 119 4.77 -9.80 0.13
CA PHE A 119 3.75 -8.97 -0.47
C PHE A 119 3.89 -7.50 -0.07
N ALA A 120 4.10 -7.21 1.22
CA ALA A 120 4.32 -5.85 1.70
C ALA A 120 5.51 -5.15 1.03
N VAL A 121 6.59 -5.89 0.76
CA VAL A 121 7.75 -5.37 -0.01
C VAL A 121 7.35 -5.08 -1.46
N SER A 122 6.60 -5.97 -2.10
CA SER A 122 6.20 -5.82 -3.51
C SER A 122 5.36 -4.55 -3.79
N VAL A 123 4.58 -4.08 -2.80
CA VAL A 123 3.75 -2.87 -2.93
C VAL A 123 4.61 -1.61 -3.16
N PHE A 124 5.89 -1.63 -2.80
CA PHE A 124 6.81 -0.51 -3.01
C PHE A 124 7.26 -0.31 -4.47
N VAL A 125 6.94 -1.24 -5.39
CA VAL A 125 7.24 -1.10 -6.82
C VAL A 125 6.63 0.19 -7.40
N ALA A 126 5.41 0.55 -6.99
CA ALA A 126 4.75 1.77 -7.46
C ALA A 126 5.44 3.05 -6.93
N PRO A 127 5.65 3.23 -5.61
CA PRO A 127 6.43 4.35 -5.08
C PRO A 127 7.84 4.50 -5.68
N LEU A 128 8.56 3.39 -5.88
CA LEU A 128 9.89 3.40 -6.50
C LEU A 128 9.84 3.90 -7.96
N SER A 129 8.80 3.50 -8.70
CA SER A 129 8.57 4.00 -10.05
C SER A 129 8.30 5.52 -10.07
N ILE A 130 7.56 6.03 -9.07
CA ILE A 130 7.35 7.48 -8.89
C ILE A 130 8.66 8.20 -8.54
N MET A 131 9.53 7.61 -7.70
CA MET A 131 10.85 8.19 -7.42
C MET A 131 11.68 8.35 -8.69
N LYS A 132 11.71 7.32 -9.55
CA LYS A 132 12.40 7.39 -10.85
C LYS A 132 11.82 8.49 -11.73
N LEU A 133 10.49 8.63 -11.76
CA LEU A 133 9.82 9.70 -12.51
C LEU A 133 10.21 11.07 -11.99
N VAL A 134 10.20 11.30 -10.68
CA VAL A 134 10.52 12.58 -10.02
C VAL A 134 11.96 12.99 -10.24
N ILE A 135 12.91 12.05 -10.24
CA ILE A 135 14.31 12.31 -10.59
C ILE A 135 14.43 12.73 -12.06
N LYS A 136 13.71 12.04 -12.95
CA LYS A 136 13.71 12.35 -14.40
C LYS A 136 13.06 13.70 -14.71
N THR A 137 11.91 14.00 -14.12
CA THR A 137 11.15 15.24 -14.37
C THR A 137 11.61 16.41 -13.51
N ARG A 138 12.45 16.16 -12.49
CA ARG A 138 12.90 17.15 -11.50
C ARG A 138 11.74 17.89 -10.81
N SER A 139 10.58 17.25 -10.71
CA SER A 139 9.38 17.78 -10.06
C SER A 139 8.91 16.86 -8.95
N VAL A 140 8.63 17.42 -7.78
CA VAL A 140 8.15 16.71 -6.59
C VAL A 140 6.63 16.72 -6.44
N GLU A 141 5.91 17.13 -7.49
CA GLU A 141 4.44 17.25 -7.49
C GLU A 141 3.75 15.91 -7.18
N PHE A 142 4.31 14.80 -7.67
CA PHE A 142 3.80 13.45 -7.43
C PHE A 142 4.22 12.86 -6.07
N MET A 143 4.86 13.65 -5.20
CA MET A 143 5.31 13.22 -3.87
C MET A 143 4.60 14.01 -2.76
N PRO A 144 3.42 13.59 -2.29
CA PRO A 144 2.74 14.29 -1.18
C PRO A 144 3.50 14.13 0.14
N PHE A 145 3.79 15.25 0.82
CA PHE A 145 4.56 15.25 2.08
C PHE A 145 3.79 14.58 3.21
N TYR A 146 2.52 14.97 3.39
CA TYR A 146 1.67 14.49 4.47
C TYR A 146 1.48 12.97 4.42
N LEU A 147 1.31 12.40 3.21
CA LEU A 147 1.19 10.95 3.06
C LEU A 147 2.46 10.22 3.55
N SER A 148 3.64 10.69 3.14
CA SER A 148 4.92 10.13 3.60
C SER A 148 5.09 10.27 5.12
N PHE A 149 4.70 11.42 5.69
CA PHE A 149 4.75 11.66 7.12
C PHE A 149 3.88 10.68 7.92
N PHE A 150 2.59 10.55 7.57
CA PHE A 150 1.67 9.62 8.25
C PHE A 150 2.06 8.15 8.04
N LEU A 151 2.57 7.78 6.86
CA LEU A 151 3.11 6.43 6.63
C LEU A 151 4.33 6.14 7.51
N THR A 152 5.21 7.13 7.73
CA THR A 152 6.36 6.97 8.62
C THR A 152 5.90 6.70 10.05
N ILE A 153 5.00 7.53 10.59
CA ILE A 153 4.46 7.35 11.95
C ILE A 153 3.77 5.98 12.08
N SER A 154 2.97 5.61 11.09
CA SER A 154 2.32 4.30 11.08
C SER A 154 3.33 3.15 11.10
N ALA A 155 4.41 3.25 10.34
CA ALA A 155 5.45 2.21 10.31
C ALA A 155 6.25 2.13 11.61
N ILE A 156 6.52 3.27 12.27
CA ILE A 156 7.14 3.30 13.61
C ILE A 156 6.21 2.60 14.61
N ALA A 157 4.91 2.93 14.60
CA ALA A 157 3.94 2.32 15.51
C ALA A 157 3.85 0.79 15.31
N TRP A 158 3.79 0.32 14.06
CA TRP A 158 3.76 -1.11 13.75
C TRP A 158 5.07 -1.83 14.09
N PHE A 159 6.21 -1.15 13.94
CA PHE A 159 7.50 -1.68 14.37
C PHE A 159 7.52 -1.95 15.88
N PHE A 160 7.14 -0.94 16.69
CA PHE A 160 7.08 -1.12 18.14
C PHE A 160 6.02 -2.13 18.57
N TYR A 161 4.86 -2.16 17.89
CA TYR A 161 3.86 -3.21 18.12
C TYR A 161 4.48 -4.59 17.90
N GLY A 162 5.10 -4.83 16.74
CA GLY A 162 5.77 -6.10 16.42
C GLY A 162 6.86 -6.46 17.42
N LEU A 163 7.62 -5.48 17.91
CA LEU A 163 8.62 -5.68 18.95
C LEU A 163 7.97 -6.14 20.28
N LEU A 164 6.89 -5.48 20.71
CA LEU A 164 6.19 -5.78 21.96
C LEU A 164 5.52 -7.16 21.94
N VAL A 165 4.88 -7.52 20.82
CA VAL A 165 4.23 -8.84 20.67
C VAL A 165 5.18 -9.93 20.16
N LYS A 166 6.49 -9.61 20.04
CA LYS A 166 7.54 -10.50 19.52
C LYS A 166 7.19 -11.11 18.15
N ASP A 167 6.53 -10.31 17.29
CA ASP A 167 6.19 -10.65 15.92
C ASP A 167 7.26 -10.16 14.94
N LEU A 168 8.12 -11.08 14.52
CA LEU A 168 9.17 -10.80 13.55
C LEU A 168 8.61 -10.34 12.19
N TYR A 169 7.45 -10.81 11.76
CA TYR A 169 6.92 -10.52 10.42
C TYR A 169 6.32 -9.11 10.36
N VAL A 170 5.59 -8.71 11.40
CA VAL A 170 5.11 -7.33 11.55
C VAL A 170 6.28 -6.37 11.71
N MET A 171 7.31 -6.75 12.47
CA MET A 171 8.51 -5.94 12.63
C MET A 171 9.27 -5.76 11.31
N VAL A 172 9.56 -6.85 10.59
CA VAL A 172 10.30 -6.82 9.32
C VAL A 172 9.54 -6.03 8.26
N SER A 173 8.23 -6.27 8.09
CA SER A 173 7.43 -5.49 7.15
C SER A 173 7.46 -3.98 7.47
N SER A 174 7.34 -3.62 8.76
CA SER A 174 7.41 -2.23 9.22
C SER A 174 8.77 -1.56 8.98
N THR A 175 9.87 -2.27 9.22
CA THR A 175 11.22 -1.75 8.92
C THR A 175 11.44 -1.49 7.43
N THR A 176 10.92 -2.36 6.56
CA THR A 176 10.96 -2.15 5.11
C THR A 176 10.20 -0.88 4.71
N ILE A 177 9.03 -0.63 5.32
CA ILE A 177 8.28 0.62 5.11
C ILE A 177 9.08 1.84 5.58
N LEU A 178 9.75 1.77 6.74
CA LEU A 178 10.58 2.85 7.25
C LEU A 178 11.75 3.18 6.30
N ARG A 179 12.43 2.15 5.79
CA ARG A 179 13.51 2.33 4.81
C ARG A 179 13.01 3.04 3.57
N HIS A 180 11.92 2.57 2.98
CA HIS A 180 11.39 3.19 1.75
C HIS A 180 10.86 4.60 1.96
N THR A 181 10.21 4.88 3.09
CA THR A 181 9.75 6.25 3.39
C THR A 181 10.91 7.22 3.62
N TYR A 182 12.02 6.75 4.19
CA TYR A 182 13.26 7.51 4.31
C TYR A 182 13.88 7.81 2.94
N GLU A 183 14.06 6.80 2.08
CA GLU A 183 14.56 6.95 0.71
C GLU A 183 13.70 7.94 -0.10
N PHE A 184 12.38 7.87 0.06
CA PHE A 184 11.44 8.77 -0.60
C PHE A 184 11.63 10.23 -0.16
N LYS A 185 11.85 10.48 1.14
CA LYS A 185 12.14 11.81 1.68
C LYS A 185 13.49 12.33 1.17
N LEU A 186 14.53 11.50 1.17
CA LEU A 186 15.85 11.86 0.64
C LEU A 186 15.77 12.25 -0.84
N CYS A 187 15.10 11.45 -1.67
CA CYS A 187 14.91 11.75 -3.08
C CYS A 187 14.22 13.10 -3.29
N ARG A 188 13.16 13.38 -2.53
CA ARG A 188 12.46 14.67 -2.57
C ARG A 188 13.39 15.84 -2.21
N LEU A 189 14.17 15.72 -1.13
CA LEU A 189 15.10 16.76 -0.68
C LEU A 189 16.21 17.01 -1.70
N SER A 190 16.78 15.94 -2.26
CA SER A 190 17.81 16.01 -3.30
C SER A 190 17.31 16.74 -4.55
N VAL A 191 16.12 16.39 -5.05
CA VAL A 191 15.54 17.07 -6.22
C VAL A 191 15.23 18.55 -5.95
N ARG A 192 14.74 18.88 -4.74
CA ARG A 192 14.46 20.27 -4.35
C ARG A 192 15.73 21.11 -4.23
N SER A 193 16.79 20.55 -3.65
CA SER A 193 18.10 21.21 -3.56
C SER A 193 18.67 21.52 -4.95
N VAL A 194 18.66 20.55 -5.86
CA VAL A 194 19.13 20.74 -7.25
C VAL A 194 18.30 21.79 -8.01
N LYS A 195 16.99 21.85 -7.77
CA LYS A 195 16.11 22.85 -8.39
C LYS A 195 16.42 24.26 -7.87
N ASN A 196 16.61 24.41 -6.57
CA ASN A 196 16.97 25.69 -5.94
C ASN A 196 18.34 26.19 -6.40
N ALA A 197 19.36 25.32 -6.46
CA ALA A 197 20.70 25.68 -6.93
C ALA A 197 20.71 26.20 -8.37
N ARG A 198 19.88 25.62 -9.26
CA ARG A 198 19.72 26.12 -10.63
C ARG A 198 19.01 27.47 -10.71
N HIS A 199 18.02 27.70 -9.85
CA HIS A 199 17.34 28.99 -9.79
C HIS A 199 18.32 30.11 -9.40
N ILE A 200 19.14 29.88 -8.38
CA ILE A 200 20.16 30.83 -7.91
C ILE A 200 21.20 31.09 -9.01
N LYS A 201 21.65 30.05 -9.73
CA LYS A 201 22.59 30.22 -10.84
C LYS A 201 22.02 31.09 -11.97
N ASN A 202 20.78 30.83 -12.38
CA ASN A 202 20.14 31.60 -13.45
C ASN A 202 19.86 33.06 -13.06
N GLU A 203 19.68 33.35 -11.77
CA GLU A 203 19.48 34.70 -11.24
C GLU A 203 20.79 35.50 -11.17
N ASN A 204 21.93 34.83 -10.94
CA ASN A 204 23.26 35.46 -10.96
C ASN A 204 23.83 35.64 -12.38
N ASP A 205 23.31 34.92 -13.37
CA ASP A 205 23.73 35.00 -14.78
C ASP A 205 22.92 36.07 -15.60
N MET A 206 21.96 36.78 -14.96
CA MET A 206 21.19 37.92 -15.51
C MET A 206 21.72 39.26 -15.00
#